data_AF-A0A9P4DP66-F1
#
_entry.id   AF-A0A9P4DP66-F1
#
_cell.length_a   1.000
_cell.length_b   1.000
_cell.length_c   1.000
_cell.angle_alpha   90.00
_cell.angle_beta   90.00
_cell.angle_gamma   90.00
#
_symmetry.space_group_name_H-M   'P 1'
#
loop_
_entity.id
_entity.type
_entity.pdbx_description
1 polymer ?
#
loop_
_entity_poly.entity_id
_entity_poly.type
_entity_poly.pdbx_seq_one_letter_code
_entity_poly.pdbx_strand_id
1 'polypeptide(L)'
;MFTINVKGYRNPRDLEMVKLKLIFFKTGYARVPKIIPISGRYDDWNPKRQLFDGNTKDIYERNQLILKEKFKYRKIAEKWESDGKDWIPKELSHYYEQDSKKSIHYITVSDMLDNIVQQFCCQERYKNGHVLTSYSTANKYKCLKNILCEFTQKVYRKKFSKYHFRDINEVFLTDFVQYLKKRASLNGNAGGISEKLKTLHATFTFARRQGVLNVRMSAFDPVRKKLKRQPVIPKTISHKTVNTIEQMDTSWLS
;
A
#
# COMPACT_ATOMS: atom_id res chain seq x y z
N MET A 1 -23.57 -1.67 -5.86
CA MET A 1 -24.41 -2.45 -4.94
C MET A 1 -23.52 -3.12 -3.89
N PHE A 2 -23.90 -3.06 -2.61
CA PHE A 2 -23.18 -3.68 -1.51
C PHE A 2 -24.14 -4.41 -0.56
N THR A 3 -23.62 -5.37 0.20
CA THR A 3 -24.38 -6.08 1.25
C THR A 3 -23.51 -6.35 2.48
N ILE A 4 -24.12 -6.31 3.66
CA ILE A 4 -23.50 -6.73 4.92
C ILE A 4 -24.41 -7.79 5.54
N ASN A 5 -23.92 -9.01 5.64
CA ASN A 5 -24.67 -10.15 6.14
C ASN A 5 -23.96 -10.78 7.35
N VAL A 6 -24.70 -11.40 8.24
CA VAL A 6 -24.14 -12.15 9.37
C VAL A 6 -24.18 -13.64 9.04
N LYS A 7 -23.05 -14.33 9.21
CA LYS A 7 -22.96 -15.79 9.07
C LYS A 7 -22.49 -16.41 10.38
N GLY A 8 -23.20 -17.43 10.84
CA GLY A 8 -22.80 -18.28 11.96
C GLY A 8 -22.08 -19.54 11.50
N TYR A 9 -21.04 -19.92 12.24
CA TYR A 9 -20.29 -21.16 12.06
C TYR A 9 -20.13 -21.83 13.42
N ARG A 10 -20.06 -23.16 13.50
CA ARG A 10 -19.71 -23.84 14.75
C ARG A 10 -18.33 -23.36 15.24
N ASN A 11 -18.22 -23.07 16.53
CA ASN A 11 -16.97 -22.65 17.11
C ASN A 11 -16.02 -23.87 17.23
N PRO A 12 -14.80 -23.84 16.67
CA PRO A 12 -13.89 -24.99 16.70
C PRO A 12 -13.46 -25.43 18.12
N ARG A 13 -13.57 -24.53 19.10
CA ARG A 13 -13.24 -24.82 20.51
C ARG A 13 -14.42 -25.33 21.31
N ASP A 14 -15.64 -25.07 20.84
CA ASP A 14 -16.88 -25.40 21.52
C ASP A 14 -17.97 -25.55 20.46
N LEU A 15 -18.29 -26.81 20.10
CA LEU A 15 -19.18 -27.11 19.00
C LEU A 15 -20.64 -26.72 19.27
N GLU A 16 -21.02 -26.52 20.55
CA GLU A 16 -22.36 -26.08 20.94
C GLU A 16 -22.57 -24.59 20.70
N MET A 17 -21.50 -23.81 20.57
CA MET A 17 -21.55 -22.37 20.43
C MET A 17 -21.36 -21.91 18.97
N VAL A 18 -22.11 -20.88 18.56
CA VAL A 18 -21.95 -20.26 17.25
C VAL A 18 -20.94 -19.12 17.27
N LYS A 19 -19.98 -19.16 16.35
CA LYS A 19 -19.08 -18.05 16.04
C LYS A 19 -19.66 -17.22 14.90
N LEU A 20 -20.06 -15.98 15.21
CA LEU A 20 -20.63 -15.06 14.23
C LEU A 20 -19.56 -14.26 13.48
N LYS A 21 -19.77 -14.09 12.18
CA LYS A 21 -18.97 -13.24 11.30
C LYS A 21 -19.85 -12.31 10.48
N LEU A 22 -19.53 -11.03 10.46
CA LEU A 22 -20.01 -10.10 9.43
C LEU A 22 -19.29 -10.37 8.12
N ILE A 23 -20.05 -10.42 7.03
CA ILE A 23 -19.56 -10.61 5.67
C ILE A 23 -19.87 -9.34 4.89
N PHE A 24 -18.81 -8.60 4.56
CA PHE A 24 -18.88 -7.40 3.73
C PHE A 24 -18.72 -7.79 2.27
N PHE A 25 -19.61 -7.32 1.41
CA PHE A 25 -19.59 -7.57 -0.03
C PHE A 25 -19.94 -6.29 -0.79
N LYS A 26 -19.21 -6.04 -1.88
CA LYS A 26 -19.47 -4.98 -2.87
C LYS A 26 -19.16 -5.56 -4.24
N THR A 27 -19.98 -5.25 -5.25
CA THR A 27 -19.74 -5.70 -6.63
C THR A 27 -18.32 -5.35 -7.07
N GLY A 28 -17.62 -6.31 -7.68
CA GLY A 28 -16.23 -6.14 -8.14
C GLY A 28 -15.16 -6.43 -7.08
N TYR A 29 -15.54 -6.80 -5.85
CA TYR A 29 -14.60 -7.10 -4.77
C TYR A 29 -14.85 -8.48 -4.13
N ALA A 30 -13.78 -9.06 -3.58
CA ALA A 30 -13.88 -10.27 -2.77
C ALA A 30 -14.67 -10.01 -1.48
N ARG A 31 -15.35 -11.06 -0.99
CA ARG A 31 -16.07 -11.00 0.30
C ARG A 31 -15.08 -10.93 1.45
N VAL A 32 -15.32 -10.02 2.41
CA VAL A 32 -14.43 -9.82 3.56
C VAL A 32 -15.17 -10.26 4.84
N PRO A 33 -14.68 -11.28 5.55
CA PRO A 33 -15.24 -11.69 6.83
C PRO A 33 -14.64 -10.91 8.00
N LYS A 34 -15.44 -10.58 9.01
CA LYS A 34 -15.01 -10.02 10.30
C LYS A 34 -15.74 -10.70 11.44
N ILE A 35 -15.00 -11.18 12.43
CA ILE A 35 -15.58 -11.82 13.62
C ILE A 35 -16.19 -10.74 14.51
N ILE A 36 -17.37 -11.00 15.05
CA ILE A 36 -18.01 -10.15 16.06
C ILE A 36 -18.04 -10.90 17.41
N PRO A 37 -17.85 -10.21 18.54
CA PRO A 37 -17.80 -10.82 19.87
C PRO A 37 -19.22 -11.12 20.41
N ILE A 38 -20.07 -11.71 19.58
CA ILE A 38 -21.43 -12.14 19.92
C ILE A 38 -21.51 -13.63 19.63
N SER A 39 -21.96 -14.40 20.61
CA SER A 39 -22.08 -15.85 20.56
C SER A 39 -23.37 -16.30 21.26
N GLY A 40 -23.80 -17.52 21.00
CA GLY A 40 -24.98 -18.19 21.56
C GLY A 40 -24.99 -19.66 21.13
N ARG A 41 -26.00 -20.43 21.52
CA ARG A 41 -26.11 -21.82 21.10
C ARG A 41 -26.25 -21.91 19.58
N TYR A 42 -25.60 -22.90 18.98
CA TYR A 42 -25.65 -23.12 17.55
C TYR A 42 -27.04 -23.55 17.07
N ASP A 43 -27.75 -24.33 17.87
CA ASP A 43 -29.10 -24.82 17.52
C ASP A 43 -30.12 -23.70 17.46
N ASP A 44 -29.92 -22.62 18.23
CA ASP A 44 -30.77 -21.44 18.22
C ASP A 44 -30.45 -20.53 17.02
N TRP A 45 -29.37 -20.74 16.27
CA TRP A 45 -28.96 -19.82 15.19
C TRP A 45 -29.75 -20.07 13.89
N ASN A 46 -30.47 -19.05 13.42
CA ASN A 46 -31.18 -19.09 12.14
C ASN A 46 -30.35 -18.44 11.02
N PRO A 47 -29.82 -19.21 10.05
CA PRO A 47 -28.98 -18.68 8.98
C PRO A 47 -29.75 -17.83 7.96
N LYS A 48 -31.06 -18.05 7.80
CA LYS A 48 -31.90 -17.28 6.86
C LYS A 48 -32.21 -15.90 7.43
N ARG A 49 -32.62 -15.85 8.71
CA ARG A 49 -32.91 -14.60 9.44
C ARG A 49 -31.65 -13.85 9.86
N GLN A 50 -30.51 -14.54 9.95
CA GLN A 50 -29.25 -14.02 10.49
C GLN A 50 -29.37 -13.57 11.95
N LEU A 51 -30.21 -14.26 12.72
CA LEU A 51 -30.56 -13.98 14.12
C LEU A 51 -30.78 -15.30 14.86
N PHE A 52 -30.82 -15.24 16.18
CA PHE A 52 -31.20 -16.37 17.03
C PHE A 52 -32.74 -16.52 17.08
N ASP A 53 -33.22 -17.75 16.99
CA ASP A 53 -34.61 -18.14 17.20
C ASP A 53 -34.83 -18.44 18.70
N GLY A 54 -35.99 -18.04 19.20
CA GLY A 54 -36.38 -18.21 20.60
C GLY A 54 -37.05 -16.96 21.17
N ASN A 55 -37.67 -17.11 22.34
CA ASN A 55 -38.48 -16.07 22.97
C ASN A 55 -37.96 -15.63 24.36
N THR A 56 -36.68 -15.87 24.64
CA THR A 56 -36.07 -15.43 25.90
C THR A 56 -35.55 -14.00 25.79
N LYS A 57 -35.51 -13.30 26.93
CA LYS A 57 -34.96 -11.94 27.02
C LYS A 57 -33.51 -11.87 26.54
N ASP A 58 -32.72 -12.88 26.89
CA ASP A 58 -31.31 -13.02 26.52
C ASP A 58 -31.12 -13.18 24.99
N ILE A 59 -31.98 -13.94 24.32
CA ILE A 59 -31.99 -14.05 22.85
C ILE A 59 -32.35 -12.71 22.19
N TYR A 60 -33.34 -11.99 22.75
CA TYR A 60 -33.71 -10.66 22.27
C TYR A 60 -32.54 -9.68 22.37
N GLU A 61 -31.86 -9.62 23.53
CA GLU A 61 -30.71 -8.75 23.75
C GLU A 61 -29.55 -9.06 22.78
N ARG A 62 -29.22 -10.34 22.56
CA ARG A 62 -28.20 -10.74 21.57
C ARG A 62 -28.59 -10.30 20.16
N ASN A 63 -29.84 -10.52 19.76
CA ASN A 63 -30.34 -10.10 18.45
C ASN A 63 -30.23 -8.58 18.26
N GLN A 64 -30.52 -7.78 19.29
CA GLN A 64 -30.32 -6.33 19.26
C GLN A 64 -28.84 -5.95 19.06
N LEU A 65 -27.91 -6.65 19.73
CA LEU A 65 -26.47 -6.42 19.54
C LEU A 65 -26.02 -6.73 18.10
N ILE A 66 -26.51 -7.82 17.50
CA ILE A 66 -26.21 -8.19 16.11
C ILE A 66 -26.70 -7.11 15.15
N LEU A 67 -27.95 -6.66 15.32
CA LEU A 67 -28.55 -5.62 14.49
C LEU A 67 -27.81 -4.29 14.65
N LYS A 68 -27.44 -3.92 15.87
CA LYS A 68 -26.67 -2.70 16.16
C LYS A 68 -25.32 -2.73 15.45
N GLU A 69 -24.58 -3.84 15.51
CA GLU A 69 -23.28 -3.94 14.86
C GLU A 69 -23.42 -3.96 13.33
N LYS A 70 -24.43 -4.65 12.78
CA LYS A 70 -24.74 -4.64 11.33
C LYS A 70 -25.11 -3.23 10.85
N PHE A 71 -25.96 -2.52 11.58
CA PHE A 71 -26.42 -1.18 11.26
C PHE A 71 -25.28 -0.16 11.29
N LYS A 72 -24.40 -0.28 12.30
CA LYS A 72 -23.22 0.57 12.47
C LYS A 72 -22.35 0.62 11.21
N TYR A 73 -22.00 -0.52 10.62
CA TYR A 73 -21.23 -0.52 9.36
C TYR A 73 -22.07 -0.13 8.14
N ARG A 74 -23.35 -0.53 8.09
CA ARG A 74 -24.24 -0.16 6.98
C ARG A 74 -24.34 1.36 6.82
N LYS A 75 -24.50 2.09 7.93
CA LYS A 75 -24.57 3.56 7.93
C LYS A 75 -23.34 4.21 7.30
N ILE A 76 -22.14 3.68 7.57
CA ILE A 76 -20.90 4.20 6.98
C ILE A 76 -20.81 3.89 5.49
N ALA A 77 -21.21 2.68 5.08
CA ALA A 77 -21.25 2.29 3.68
C ALA A 77 -22.20 3.19 2.87
N GLU A 78 -23.41 3.42 3.39
CA GLU A 78 -24.41 4.31 2.77
C GLU A 78 -23.88 5.73 2.63
N LYS A 79 -23.23 6.26 3.68
CA LYS A 79 -22.57 7.57 3.61
C LYS A 79 -21.52 7.61 2.50
N TRP A 80 -20.65 6.61 2.41
CA TRP A 80 -19.61 6.57 1.38
C TRP A 80 -20.17 6.44 -0.04
N GLU A 81 -21.27 5.71 -0.24
CA GLU A 81 -21.98 5.67 -1.53
C GLU A 81 -22.57 7.05 -1.88
N SER A 82 -23.22 7.74 -0.92
CA SER A 82 -23.75 9.09 -1.12
C SER A 82 -22.67 10.13 -1.43
N ASP A 83 -21.50 10.01 -0.79
CA ASP A 83 -20.34 10.87 -1.02
C ASP A 83 -19.63 10.56 -2.37
N GLY A 84 -20.08 9.53 -3.11
CA GLY A 84 -19.43 9.07 -4.34
C GLY A 84 -18.01 8.51 -4.09
N LYS A 85 -17.71 8.12 -2.85
CA LYS A 85 -16.41 7.54 -2.51
C LYS A 85 -16.33 6.12 -3.06
N ASP A 86 -15.35 5.83 -3.89
CA ASP A 86 -15.08 4.44 -4.27
C ASP A 86 -14.45 3.71 -3.06
N TRP A 87 -15.26 3.11 -2.20
CA TRP A 87 -14.79 2.39 -1.01
C TRP A 87 -14.75 0.88 -1.23
N ILE A 88 -14.04 0.16 -0.36
CA ILE A 88 -13.81 -1.29 -0.51
C ILE A 88 -14.35 -2.03 0.72
N PRO A 89 -14.90 -3.25 0.59
CA PRO A 89 -15.40 -4.03 1.74
C PRO A 89 -14.42 -4.16 2.91
N LYS A 90 -13.12 -4.23 2.63
CA LYS A 90 -12.07 -4.27 3.63
C LYS A 90 -11.84 -2.91 4.33
N GLU A 91 -12.12 -1.78 3.67
CA GLU A 91 -12.09 -0.44 4.30
C GLU A 91 -13.16 -0.35 5.36
N LEU A 92 -14.35 -0.80 4.97
CA LEU A 92 -15.49 -0.78 5.84
C LEU A 92 -15.28 -1.71 7.05
N SER A 93 -14.75 -2.91 6.85
CA SER A 93 -14.53 -3.87 7.94
C SER A 93 -13.61 -3.32 9.03
N HIS A 94 -12.58 -2.56 8.65
CA HIS A 94 -11.60 -2.01 9.59
C HIS A 94 -11.94 -0.60 10.10
N TYR A 95 -13.04 0.02 9.66
CA TYR A 95 -13.36 1.42 9.95
C TYR A 95 -13.32 1.79 11.45
N TYR A 96 -13.86 0.91 12.31
CA TYR A 96 -13.96 1.16 13.77
C TYR A 96 -12.81 0.56 14.57
N GLU A 97 -11.83 -0.06 13.93
CA GLU A 97 -10.69 -0.59 14.65
C GLU A 97 -9.76 0.59 14.98
N GLN A 98 -9.74 1.05 16.23
CA GLN A 98 -8.72 1.96 16.76
C GLN A 98 -7.63 1.10 17.38
N ASP A 99 -6.41 1.04 16.79
CA ASP A 99 -5.15 0.59 17.43
C ASP A 99 -3.99 0.86 16.47
N SER A 100 -2.90 1.33 17.04
CA SER A 100 -1.59 1.79 16.49
C SER A 100 -0.95 1.09 15.27
N LYS A 101 -1.47 -0.04 14.76
CA LYS A 101 -0.99 -0.71 13.53
C LYS A 101 -1.79 -0.36 12.26
N LYS A 102 -2.86 0.43 12.40
CA LYS A 102 -3.95 0.54 11.41
C LYS A 102 -3.80 1.63 10.33
N SER A 103 -2.78 2.50 10.40
CA SER A 103 -2.55 3.53 9.36
C SER A 103 -2.00 2.96 8.04
N ILE A 104 -1.24 1.85 8.10
CA ILE A 104 -0.49 1.35 6.93
C ILE A 104 -1.43 0.83 5.84
N HIS A 105 -2.56 0.20 6.19
CA HIS A 105 -3.45 -0.42 5.20
C HIS A 105 -4.06 0.57 4.19
N TYR A 106 -4.20 1.84 4.57
CA TYR A 106 -4.81 2.91 3.76
C TYR A 106 -3.91 4.13 3.62
N ILE A 107 -2.59 3.89 3.61
CA ILE A 107 -1.61 4.94 3.45
C ILE A 107 -1.58 5.47 2.00
N THR A 108 -1.36 6.78 1.86
CA THR A 108 -1.15 7.40 0.55
C THR A 108 0.23 7.05 0.00
N VAL A 109 0.44 7.19 -1.30
CA VAL A 109 1.77 6.94 -1.89
C VAL A 109 2.79 7.96 -1.37
N SER A 110 2.35 9.19 -1.10
CA SER A 110 3.16 10.25 -0.50
C SER A 110 3.65 9.85 0.89
N ASP A 111 2.75 9.44 1.78
CA ASP A 111 3.11 9.09 3.16
C ASP A 111 3.95 7.80 3.20
N MET A 112 3.72 6.87 2.25
CA MET A 112 4.57 5.70 2.12
C MET A 112 6.01 6.07 1.76
N LEU A 113 6.20 7.06 0.88
CA LEU A 113 7.53 7.56 0.53
C LEU A 113 8.20 8.21 1.75
N ASP A 114 7.47 8.99 2.54
CA ASP A 114 8.01 9.59 3.77
C ASP A 114 8.44 8.53 4.78
N ASN A 115 7.62 7.49 4.98
CA ASN A 115 7.95 6.38 5.86
C ASN A 115 9.23 5.65 5.42
N ILE A 116 9.38 5.42 4.11
CA ILE A 116 10.60 4.81 3.56
C ILE A 116 11.82 5.72 3.77
N VAL A 117 11.67 7.03 3.54
CA VAL A 117 12.74 8.02 3.76
C VAL A 117 13.17 8.01 5.23
N GLN A 118 12.21 8.09 6.15
CA GLN A 118 12.45 8.06 7.59
C GLN A 118 13.17 6.76 8.00
N GLN A 119 12.70 5.61 7.50
CA GLN A 119 13.33 4.32 7.78
C GLN A 119 14.79 4.29 7.34
N PHE A 120 15.12 4.78 6.14
CA PHE A 120 16.50 4.83 5.66
C PHE A 120 17.35 5.87 6.40
N CYS A 121 16.78 7.00 6.84
CA CYS A 121 17.51 7.98 7.64
C CYS A 121 17.90 7.42 9.02
N CYS A 122 17.05 6.60 9.64
CA CYS A 122 17.31 5.97 10.92
C CYS A 122 18.11 4.65 10.80
N GLN A 123 18.39 4.18 9.59
CA GLN A 123 19.09 2.91 9.38
C GLN A 123 20.60 3.11 9.30
N GLU A 124 21.28 2.66 10.35
CA GLU A 124 22.73 2.50 10.40
C GLU A 124 23.13 1.10 9.92
N ARG A 125 24.23 1.02 9.15
CA ARG A 125 24.81 -0.27 8.74
C ARG A 125 26.27 -0.30 9.13
N TYR A 126 26.70 -1.40 9.73
CA TYR A 126 28.10 -1.63 10.05
C TYR A 126 28.74 -2.40 8.91
N LYS A 127 29.82 -1.85 8.33
CA LYS A 127 30.64 -2.56 7.35
C LYS A 127 32.11 -2.26 7.64
N ASN A 128 32.90 -3.32 7.85
CA ASN A 128 34.33 -3.23 8.14
C ASN A 128 34.66 -2.24 9.28
N GLY A 129 33.89 -2.25 10.37
CA GLY A 129 34.08 -1.35 11.52
C GLY A 129 33.56 0.07 11.36
N HIS A 130 33.09 0.47 10.17
CA HIS A 130 32.55 1.81 9.92
C HIS A 130 31.00 1.82 9.93
N VAL A 131 30.43 2.88 10.49
CA VAL A 131 29.00 3.19 10.42
C VAL A 131 28.69 3.87 9.09
N LEU A 132 27.92 3.19 8.25
CA LEU A 132 27.42 3.72 6.99
C LEU A 132 25.97 4.17 7.15
N THR A 133 25.69 5.42 6.82
CA THR A 133 24.33 5.97 6.80
C THR A 133 23.66 5.73 5.45
N SER A 134 22.36 5.43 5.45
CA SER A 134 21.61 5.19 4.19
C SER A 134 21.06 6.47 3.55
N TYR A 135 21.69 7.62 3.83
CA TYR A 135 21.24 8.95 3.40
C TYR A 135 21.05 9.06 1.89
N SER A 136 21.99 8.53 1.09
CA SER A 136 21.90 8.55 -0.37
C SER A 136 20.64 7.84 -0.89
N THR A 137 20.24 6.76 -0.23
CA THR A 137 19.04 6.00 -0.59
C THR A 137 17.78 6.75 -0.17
N ALA A 138 17.74 7.30 1.04
CA ALA A 138 16.65 8.19 1.49
C ALA A 138 16.44 9.37 0.52
N ASN A 139 17.53 10.03 0.10
CA ASN A 139 17.44 11.18 -0.80
C ASN A 139 16.85 10.82 -2.18
N LYS A 140 17.07 9.59 -2.68
CA LYS A 140 16.43 9.12 -3.92
C LYS A 140 14.90 9.11 -3.80
N TYR A 141 14.36 8.58 -2.70
CA TYR A 141 12.91 8.56 -2.46
C TYR A 141 12.34 9.97 -2.25
N LYS A 142 13.06 10.85 -1.53
CA LYS A 142 12.69 12.26 -1.35
C LYS A 142 12.63 13.00 -2.70
N CYS A 143 13.64 12.82 -3.55
CA CYS A 143 13.67 13.40 -4.89
C CYS A 143 12.52 12.88 -5.77
N LEU A 144 12.23 11.58 -5.73
CA LEU A 144 11.08 11.00 -6.42
C LEU A 144 9.77 11.63 -5.96
N LYS A 145 9.55 11.75 -4.64
CA LYS A 145 8.34 12.37 -4.08
C LYS A 145 8.14 13.80 -4.59
N ASN A 146 9.18 14.63 -4.56
CA ASN A 146 9.11 16.01 -5.04
C ASN A 146 8.70 16.08 -6.52
N ILE A 147 9.28 15.22 -7.35
CA ILE A 147 8.97 15.16 -8.78
C ILE A 147 7.52 14.70 -9.03
N LEU A 148 7.03 13.74 -8.24
CA LEU A 148 5.64 13.29 -8.29
C LEU A 148 4.67 14.42 -7.87
N CYS A 149 5.01 15.18 -6.83
CA CYS A 149 4.24 16.36 -6.43
C CYS A 149 4.13 17.40 -7.55
N GLU A 150 5.26 17.72 -8.20
CA GLU A 150 5.25 18.65 -9.34
C GLU A 150 4.44 18.10 -10.52
N PHE A 151 4.61 16.80 -10.82
CA PHE A 151 3.90 16.13 -11.90
C PHE A 151 2.39 16.18 -11.72
N THR A 152 1.87 15.71 -10.58
CA THR A 152 0.41 15.66 -10.37
C THR A 152 -0.21 17.04 -10.33
N GLN A 153 0.53 18.03 -9.80
CA GLN A 153 0.07 19.41 -9.79
C GLN A 153 0.01 20.00 -11.21
N LYS A 154 1.01 19.74 -12.07
CA LYS A 154 1.05 20.28 -13.43
C LYS A 154 0.11 19.56 -14.40
N VAL A 155 -0.01 18.24 -14.29
CA VAL A 155 -0.76 17.41 -15.25
C VAL A 155 -2.21 17.23 -14.84
N TYR A 156 -2.47 16.96 -13.56
CA TYR A 156 -3.82 16.65 -13.05
C TYR A 156 -4.42 17.75 -12.18
N ARG A 157 -3.69 18.86 -11.94
CA ARG A 157 -4.11 19.98 -11.07
C ARG A 157 -4.53 19.51 -9.66
N LYS A 158 -3.92 18.42 -9.17
CA LYS A 158 -4.26 17.80 -7.88
C LYS A 158 -2.99 17.56 -7.05
N LYS A 159 -3.09 17.81 -5.74
CA LYS A 159 -2.02 17.54 -4.78
C LYS A 159 -1.72 16.04 -4.70
N PHE A 160 -0.44 15.67 -4.79
CA PHE A 160 -0.01 14.27 -4.74
C PHE A 160 -0.36 13.56 -3.43
N SER A 161 -0.46 14.30 -2.32
CA SER A 161 -0.89 13.76 -1.01
C SER A 161 -2.27 13.11 -1.02
N LYS A 162 -3.10 13.35 -2.04
CA LYS A 162 -4.42 12.72 -2.17
C LYS A 162 -4.39 11.38 -2.91
N TYR A 163 -3.26 10.99 -3.48
CA TYR A 163 -3.14 9.79 -4.32
C TYR A 163 -2.83 8.55 -3.49
N HIS A 164 -3.71 7.56 -3.59
CA HIS A 164 -3.52 6.23 -3.03
C HIS A 164 -2.93 5.28 -4.07
N PHE A 165 -2.48 4.11 -3.65
CA PHE A 165 -1.88 3.11 -4.54
C PHE A 165 -2.79 2.67 -5.69
N ARG A 166 -4.12 2.72 -5.50
CA ARG A 166 -5.11 2.43 -6.55
C ARG A 166 -5.17 3.49 -7.66
N ASP A 167 -4.86 4.74 -7.32
CA ASP A 167 -4.97 5.88 -8.24
C ASP A 167 -3.80 5.89 -9.23
N ILE A 168 -2.73 5.15 -8.91
CA ILE A 168 -1.56 4.95 -9.75
C ILE A 168 -1.83 3.74 -10.67
N ASN A 169 -2.45 4.01 -11.79
CA ASN A 169 -2.74 3.03 -12.83
C ASN A 169 -1.74 3.13 -14.01
N GLU A 170 -1.97 2.33 -15.04
CA GLU A 170 -1.16 2.29 -16.27
C GLU A 170 -1.10 3.65 -16.99
N VAL A 171 -2.21 4.38 -17.01
CA VAL A 171 -2.31 5.72 -17.61
C VAL A 171 -1.44 6.71 -16.83
N PHE A 172 -1.58 6.73 -15.50
CA PHE A 172 -0.75 7.58 -14.63
C PHE A 172 0.74 7.36 -14.86
N LEU A 173 1.18 6.10 -14.97
CA LEU A 173 2.59 5.77 -15.17
C LEU A 173 3.07 6.14 -16.58
N THR A 174 2.21 6.03 -17.59
CA THR A 174 2.54 6.45 -18.96
C THR A 174 2.67 7.97 -19.05
N ASP A 175 1.73 8.71 -18.49
CA ASP A 175 1.76 10.17 -18.39
C ASP A 175 2.99 10.65 -17.61
N PHE A 176 3.32 9.96 -16.51
CA PHE A 176 4.50 10.27 -15.73
C PHE A 176 5.79 10.10 -16.55
N VAL A 177 5.89 9.04 -17.36
CA VAL A 177 7.03 8.84 -18.26
C VAL A 177 7.11 9.95 -19.32
N GLN A 178 5.99 10.37 -19.91
CA GLN A 178 5.96 11.47 -20.87
C GLN A 178 6.38 12.79 -20.23
N TYR A 179 5.87 13.09 -19.03
CA TYR A 179 6.28 14.26 -18.25
C TYR A 179 7.79 14.27 -17.97
N LEU A 180 8.35 13.13 -17.56
CA LEU A 180 9.79 13.01 -17.32
C LEU A 180 10.60 13.24 -18.60
N LYS A 181 10.18 12.70 -19.76
CA LYS A 181 10.83 12.94 -21.05
C LYS A 181 10.82 14.42 -21.43
N LYS A 182 9.68 15.10 -21.28
CA LYS A 182 9.54 16.53 -21.58
C LYS A 182 10.49 17.35 -20.70
N ARG A 183 10.52 17.08 -19.39
CA ARG A 183 11.45 17.75 -18.46
C ARG A 183 12.92 17.47 -18.79
N ALA A 184 13.24 16.23 -19.15
CA ALA A 184 14.58 15.80 -19.51
C ALA A 184 15.11 16.56 -20.74
N SER A 185 14.26 16.71 -21.76
CA SER A 185 14.56 17.47 -22.97
C SER A 185 14.83 18.95 -22.66
N LEU A 186 14.04 19.57 -21.79
CA LEU A 186 14.24 20.98 -21.38
C LEU A 186 15.54 21.18 -20.60
N ASN A 187 15.95 20.18 -19.82
CA ASN A 187 17.16 20.24 -19.00
C ASN A 187 18.40 19.67 -19.72
N GLY A 188 18.30 19.31 -21.00
CA GLY A 188 19.42 18.76 -21.78
C GLY A 188 19.99 17.43 -21.26
N ASN A 189 19.19 16.61 -20.56
CA ASN A 189 19.67 15.34 -19.98
C ASN A 189 18.70 14.17 -20.23
N ALA A 190 19.12 12.94 -19.90
CA ALA A 190 18.30 11.73 -20.11
C ALA A 190 17.18 11.53 -19.06
N GLY A 191 17.03 12.44 -18.09
CA GLY A 191 15.93 12.47 -17.12
C GLY A 191 15.93 11.36 -16.07
N GLY A 192 16.87 10.41 -16.11
CA GLY A 192 16.97 9.30 -15.15
C GLY A 192 15.68 8.49 -14.99
N ILE A 193 14.94 8.29 -16.08
CA ILE A 193 13.57 7.72 -16.07
C ILE A 193 13.56 6.31 -15.48
N SER A 194 14.52 5.46 -15.87
CA SER A 194 14.61 4.07 -15.39
C SER A 194 14.79 4.01 -13.87
N GLU A 195 15.68 4.83 -13.31
CA GLU A 195 15.93 4.86 -11.86
C GLU A 195 14.69 5.32 -11.10
N LYS A 196 14.04 6.41 -11.55
CA LYS A 196 12.81 6.93 -10.90
C LYS A 196 11.68 5.90 -10.91
N LEU A 197 11.48 5.19 -12.03
CA LEU A 197 10.48 4.12 -12.13
C LEU A 197 10.84 2.91 -11.25
N LYS A 198 12.13 2.54 -11.15
CA LYS A 198 12.59 1.49 -10.23
C LYS A 198 12.36 1.85 -8.77
N THR A 199 12.65 3.10 -8.39
CA THR A 199 12.37 3.61 -7.04
C THR A 199 10.87 3.58 -6.75
N LEU A 200 10.02 4.03 -7.68
CA LEU A 200 8.56 3.97 -7.51
C LEU A 200 8.04 2.52 -7.41
N HIS A 201 8.54 1.62 -8.25
CA HIS A 201 8.22 0.20 -8.19
C HIS A 201 8.68 -0.44 -6.86
N ALA A 202 9.84 -0.03 -6.34
CA ALA A 202 10.32 -0.46 -5.03
C ALA A 202 9.40 0.03 -3.89
N THR A 203 8.88 1.27 -3.96
CA THR A 203 7.85 1.77 -3.04
C THR A 203 6.60 0.89 -3.05
N PHE A 204 6.11 0.49 -4.23
CA PHE A 204 4.96 -0.43 -4.36
C PHE A 204 5.28 -1.81 -3.78
N THR A 205 6.47 -2.33 -4.07
CA THR A 205 6.91 -3.62 -3.51
C THR A 205 6.98 -3.57 -1.98
N PHE A 206 7.48 -2.48 -1.42
CA PHE A 206 7.56 -2.27 0.01
C PHE A 206 6.17 -2.11 0.64
N ALA A 207 5.29 -1.33 0.04
CA ALA A 207 3.89 -1.20 0.45
C ALA A 207 3.16 -2.54 0.46
N ARG A 208 3.34 -3.36 -0.58
CA ARG A 208 2.76 -4.72 -0.64
C ARG A 208 3.26 -5.61 0.50
N ARG A 209 4.56 -5.55 0.83
CA ARG A 209 5.16 -6.30 1.96
C ARG A 209 4.61 -5.84 3.31
N GLN A 210 4.36 -4.54 3.46
CA GLN A 210 3.75 -3.95 4.66
C GLN A 210 2.23 -4.16 4.74
N GLY A 211 1.63 -4.88 3.78
CA GLY A 211 0.20 -5.18 3.79
C GLY A 211 -0.71 -4.03 3.37
N VAL A 212 -0.17 -3.00 2.72
CA VAL A 212 -0.97 -1.89 2.14
C VAL A 212 -1.95 -2.44 1.12
N LEU A 213 -3.19 -1.94 1.12
CA LEU A 213 -4.25 -2.45 0.26
C LEU A 213 -4.24 -1.81 -1.13
N ASN A 214 -4.72 -2.56 -2.12
CA ASN A 214 -4.86 -2.11 -3.52
C ASN A 214 -3.56 -1.70 -4.21
N VAL A 215 -2.44 -2.24 -3.76
CA VAL A 215 -1.17 -2.12 -4.46
C VAL A 215 -1.21 -2.98 -5.72
N ARG A 216 -1.44 -2.35 -6.87
CA ARG A 216 -1.48 -3.02 -8.18
C ARG A 216 -0.10 -3.01 -8.82
N MET A 217 0.62 -4.12 -8.71
CA MET A 217 1.93 -4.27 -9.37
C MET A 217 1.82 -4.30 -10.91
N SER A 218 0.67 -4.77 -11.44
CA SER A 218 0.40 -4.81 -12.89
C SER A 218 0.34 -3.43 -13.53
N ALA A 219 0.13 -2.35 -12.76
CA ALA A 219 0.15 -0.99 -13.29
C ALA A 219 1.48 -0.66 -14.01
N PHE A 220 2.57 -1.35 -13.64
CA PHE A 220 3.89 -1.15 -14.25
C PHE A 220 4.12 -1.92 -15.55
N ASP A 221 3.18 -2.77 -16.00
CA ASP A 221 3.35 -3.57 -17.22
C ASP A 221 3.65 -2.71 -18.48
N PRO A 222 2.98 -1.56 -18.73
CA PRO A 222 3.30 -0.70 -19.87
C PRO A 222 4.73 -0.14 -19.84
N VAL A 223 5.29 0.04 -18.64
CA VAL A 223 6.63 0.61 -18.44
C VAL A 223 7.69 -0.44 -18.09
N ARG A 224 7.33 -1.73 -18.12
CA ARG A 224 8.19 -2.84 -17.66
C ARG A 224 9.52 -2.93 -18.40
N LYS A 225 9.55 -2.59 -19.70
CA LYS A 225 10.79 -2.52 -20.48
C LYS A 225 11.81 -1.55 -19.88
N LYS A 226 11.34 -0.44 -19.28
CA LYS A 226 12.20 0.59 -18.64
C LYS A 226 12.69 0.19 -17.25
N LEU A 227 12.09 -0.83 -16.63
CA LEU A 227 12.51 -1.38 -15.34
C LEU A 227 13.67 -2.37 -15.47
N LYS A 228 13.88 -2.97 -16.66
CA LYS A 228 14.99 -3.91 -16.88
C LYS A 228 16.33 -3.22 -16.64
N ARG A 229 17.27 -3.94 -16.01
CA ARG A 229 18.66 -3.48 -15.92
C ARG A 229 19.26 -3.52 -17.32
N GLN A 230 19.90 -2.42 -17.73
CA GLN A 230 20.69 -2.44 -18.94
C GLN A 230 22.00 -3.19 -18.65
N PRO A 231 22.49 -4.01 -19.59
CA PRO A 231 23.78 -4.66 -19.42
C PRO A 231 24.86 -3.58 -19.32
N VAL A 232 25.66 -3.65 -18.26
CA VAL A 232 26.84 -2.79 -18.11
C VAL A 232 28.02 -3.58 -18.65
N ILE A 233 28.70 -3.02 -19.65
CA ILE A 233 29.97 -3.55 -20.10
C ILE A 233 31.03 -3.01 -19.13
N PRO A 234 31.70 -3.86 -18.33
CA PRO A 234 32.75 -3.40 -17.44
C PRO A 234 33.86 -2.79 -18.28
N LYS A 235 34.21 -1.53 -18.00
CA LYS A 235 35.40 -0.90 -18.57
C LYS A 235 36.60 -1.30 -17.71
N THR A 236 37.01 -2.56 -17.83
CA THR A 236 38.22 -3.04 -17.16
C THR A 236 39.40 -2.30 -17.76
N ILE A 237 40.12 -1.55 -16.92
CA ILE A 237 41.38 -0.91 -17.33
C ILE A 237 42.44 -1.99 -17.55
N SER A 238 43.33 -1.77 -18.52
CA SER A 238 44.40 -2.73 -18.81
C SER A 238 45.43 -2.76 -17.67
N HIS A 239 46.09 -3.90 -17.47
CA HIS A 239 47.19 -4.02 -16.51
C HIS A 239 48.31 -3.00 -16.76
N LYS A 240 48.57 -2.66 -18.04
CA LYS A 240 49.52 -1.60 -18.40
C LYS A 240 49.13 -0.26 -17.81
N THR A 241 47.84 0.10 -17.91
CA THR A 241 47.30 1.35 -17.35
C THR A 241 47.40 1.36 -15.83
N VAL A 242 47.15 0.23 -15.16
CA VAL A 242 47.31 0.09 -13.71
C VAL A 242 48.76 0.35 -13.30
N ASN A 243 49.73 -0.30 -13.95
CA ASN A 243 51.15 -0.09 -13.64
C ASN A 243 51.60 1.36 -13.88
N THR A 244 51.07 2.03 -14.91
CA THR A 244 51.36 3.46 -15.15
C THR A 244 50.80 4.36 -14.04
N ILE A 245 49.64 4.04 -13.48
CA ILE A 245 49.06 4.77 -12.34
C ILE A 245 49.90 4.53 -11.08
N GLU A 246 50.35 3.30 -10.84
CA GLU A 246 51.18 2.96 -9.67
C GLU A 246 52.56 3.62 -9.69
N GLN A 247 53.14 3.80 -10.88
CA GLN A 247 54.46 4.43 -11.07
C GLN A 247 54.37 5.95 -11.20
N MET A 248 53.17 6.53 -11.14
CA MET A 248 52.99 7.97 -11.25
C MET A 248 53.58 8.66 -10.02
N ASP A 249 54.49 9.61 -10.24
CA ASP A 249 55.11 10.34 -9.13
C ASP A 249 54.07 11.14 -8.34
N THR A 250 53.98 10.85 -7.04
CA THR A 250 53.09 11.50 -6.08
C THR A 250 53.81 12.51 -5.18
N SER A 251 55.08 12.82 -5.46
CA SER A 251 55.90 13.75 -4.65
C SER A 251 55.23 15.10 -4.40
N TRP A 252 54.41 15.57 -5.34
CA TRP A 252 53.64 16.83 -5.28
C TRP A 252 52.36 16.78 -4.42
N LEU A 253 51.98 15.61 -3.88
CA LEU A 253 50.87 15.46 -2.93
C LEU A 253 51.33 15.57 -1.45
N SER A 254 52.62 15.81 -1.22
CA SER A 254 53.27 15.96 0.09
C SER A 254 53.20 17.39 0.60
#